data_AF-A0A552AEC9-F1
#
_entry.id   AF-A0A552AEC9-F1
#
_cell.length_a   1.000
_cell.length_b   1.000
_cell.length_c   1.000
_cell.angle_alpha   90.00
_cell.angle_beta   90.00
_cell.angle_gamma   90.00
#
_symmetry.space_group_name_H-M   'P 1'
#
loop_
_entity.id
_entity.type
_entity.pdbx_description
1 polymer ?
#
loop_
_entity_poly.entity_id
_entity_poly.type
_entity_poly.pdbx_seq_one_letter_code
_entity_poly.pdbx_strand_id
1 'polypeptide(L)'
;MAWIFSLSAECGSDESKADKFAQHFQGMSLLLSNGRQCQCRTDTFQDIEENWWCRVSPNNLSEVGIDSPESAYSMTELGILLYQSLRFAPTFRYGLVGVEVDEFRTYTELIEESSNLSIPGLVLAKPLAGELGILPVFRSFSPSYVWQPYAGEVYNPLMTSPNLKNKLNELLAVS
;
A
#
# COMPACT_ATOMS: atom_id res chain seq x y z
N MET A 1 17.85 -7.82 -2.95
CA MET A 1 16.41 -7.66 -3.17
C MET A 1 16.13 -6.18 -3.07
N ALA A 2 15.45 -5.62 -4.08
CA ALA A 2 14.98 -4.24 -4.03
C ALA A 2 13.66 -4.22 -3.24
N TRP A 3 13.53 -3.29 -2.30
CA TRP A 3 12.27 -3.05 -1.60
C TRP A 3 11.42 -2.10 -2.43
N ILE A 4 10.21 -2.53 -2.80
CA ILE A 4 9.34 -1.80 -3.72
C ILE A 4 8.31 -1.03 -2.91
N PHE A 5 8.30 0.30 -3.06
CA PHE A 5 7.18 1.13 -2.61
C PHE A 5 6.14 1.21 -3.71
N SER A 6 4.91 0.78 -3.42
CA SER A 6 3.83 0.69 -4.39
C SER A 6 2.47 1.01 -3.77
N LEU A 7 1.50 1.31 -4.64
CA LEU A 7 0.08 1.11 -4.37
C LEU A 7 -0.30 -0.25 -4.96
N SER A 8 -0.87 -1.12 -4.15
CA SER A 8 -1.39 -2.42 -4.57
C SER A 8 -2.90 -2.44 -4.35
N ALA A 9 -3.66 -2.75 -5.40
CA ALA A 9 -5.12 -2.77 -5.36
C ALA A 9 -5.68 -4.05 -5.98
N GLU A 10 -6.60 -4.67 -5.27
CA GLU A 10 -7.30 -5.87 -5.72
C GLU A 10 -8.62 -5.45 -6.40
N CYS A 11 -8.86 -5.95 -7.61
CA CYS A 11 -9.88 -5.46 -8.54
C CYS A 11 -11.02 -6.46 -8.84
N GLY A 12 -10.98 -7.65 -8.24
CA GLY A 12 -11.92 -8.75 -8.44
C GLY A 12 -11.51 -9.69 -9.56
N SER A 13 -12.41 -10.61 -9.93
CA SER A 13 -12.17 -11.62 -10.97
C SER A 13 -12.23 -11.11 -12.42
N ASP A 14 -12.46 -9.81 -12.64
CA ASP A 14 -12.61 -9.20 -13.96
C ASP A 14 -11.37 -8.38 -14.33
N GLU A 15 -10.54 -8.92 -15.23
CA GLU A 15 -9.31 -8.30 -15.75
C GLU A 15 -9.55 -6.85 -16.22
N SER A 16 -10.70 -6.59 -16.85
CA SER A 16 -11.00 -5.28 -17.40
C SER A 16 -11.11 -4.18 -16.34
N LYS A 17 -11.38 -4.54 -15.08
CA LYS A 17 -11.36 -3.61 -13.94
C LYS A 17 -9.93 -3.26 -13.55
N ALA A 18 -9.05 -4.26 -13.47
CA ALA A 18 -7.63 -4.05 -13.19
C ALA A 18 -6.98 -3.22 -14.29
N ASP A 19 -7.30 -3.46 -15.56
CA ASP A 19 -6.78 -2.66 -16.68
C ASP A 19 -7.23 -1.21 -16.64
N LYS A 20 -8.52 -0.95 -16.35
CA LYS A 20 -9.02 0.43 -16.21
C LYS A 20 -8.35 1.13 -15.03
N PHE A 21 -8.19 0.42 -13.92
CA PHE A 21 -7.49 0.93 -12.75
C PHE A 21 -6.03 1.26 -13.10
N ALA A 22 -5.32 0.37 -13.79
CA ALA A 22 -3.96 0.58 -14.27
C ALA A 22 -3.86 1.82 -15.18
N GLN A 23 -4.77 1.96 -16.15
CA GLN A 23 -4.82 3.11 -17.06
C GLN A 23 -4.97 4.45 -16.34
N HIS A 24 -5.69 4.50 -15.21
CA HIS A 24 -5.84 5.71 -14.40
C HIS A 24 -4.50 6.22 -13.84
N PHE A 25 -3.60 5.31 -13.46
CA PHE A 25 -2.31 5.64 -12.87
C PHE A 25 -1.14 5.63 -13.87
N GLN A 26 -1.28 4.93 -14.99
CA GLN A 26 -0.20 4.76 -15.95
C GLN A 26 0.32 6.09 -16.47
N GLY A 27 1.62 6.35 -16.26
CA GLY A 27 2.27 7.58 -16.68
C GLY A 27 1.93 8.82 -15.84
N MET A 28 1.13 8.68 -14.78
CA MET A 28 0.81 9.77 -13.85
C MET A 28 2.10 10.34 -13.24
N SER A 29 2.19 11.66 -13.19
CA SER A 29 3.33 12.37 -12.62
C SER A 29 2.98 12.92 -11.23
N LEU A 30 3.73 12.48 -10.22
CA LEU A 30 3.65 12.95 -8.85
C LEU A 30 4.83 13.87 -8.56
N LEU A 31 4.56 15.11 -8.16
CA LEU A 31 5.58 16.10 -7.81
C LEU A 31 5.70 16.17 -6.29
N LEU A 32 6.89 15.83 -5.77
CA LEU A 32 7.22 15.97 -4.36
C LEU A 32 7.58 17.42 -4.02
N SER A 33 7.44 17.78 -2.75
CA SER A 33 7.78 19.09 -2.17
C SER A 33 9.23 19.52 -2.42
N ASN A 34 10.14 18.55 -2.55
CA ASN A 34 11.55 18.76 -2.87
C ASN A 34 11.82 18.98 -4.38
N GLY A 35 10.78 19.08 -5.20
CA GLY A 35 10.87 19.30 -6.66
C GLY A 35 11.14 18.03 -7.47
N ARG A 36 11.27 16.86 -6.82
CA ARG A 36 11.49 15.58 -7.51
C ARG A 36 10.18 15.11 -8.14
N GLN A 37 10.27 14.69 -9.40
CA GLN A 37 9.15 14.13 -10.14
C GLN A 37 9.25 12.60 -10.17
N CYS A 38 8.17 11.95 -9.77
CA CYS A 38 8.00 10.50 -9.82
C CYS A 38 6.91 10.17 -10.84
N GLN A 39 7.23 9.35 -11.83
CA GLN A 39 6.27 8.84 -12.79
C GLN A 39 5.81 7.44 -12.37
N CYS A 40 4.50 7.25 -12.33
CA CYS A 40 3.87 5.97 -12.03
C CYS A 40 3.95 5.02 -13.23
N ARG A 41 4.32 3.77 -12.95
CA ARG A 41 4.15 2.63 -13.86
C ARG A 41 3.18 1.65 -13.22
N THR A 42 2.38 1.01 -14.04
CA THR A 42 1.41 0.02 -13.59
C THR A 42 1.70 -1.36 -14.15
N ASP A 43 1.30 -2.37 -13.39
CA ASP A 43 1.43 -3.78 -13.73
C ASP A 43 0.19 -4.51 -13.21
N THR A 44 -0.41 -5.37 -14.03
CA THR A 44 -1.58 -6.17 -13.66
C THR A 44 -1.19 -7.64 -13.64
N PHE A 45 -1.70 -8.37 -12.65
CA PHE A 45 -1.39 -9.78 -12.45
C PHE A 45 -2.52 -10.46 -11.67
N GLN A 46 -2.50 -11.79 -11.61
CA GLN A 46 -3.44 -12.59 -10.83
C GLN A 46 -2.76 -13.18 -9.60
N ASP A 47 -3.48 -13.23 -8.49
CA ASP A 47 -3.07 -13.97 -7.30
C ASP A 47 -3.41 -15.47 -7.42
N ILE A 48 -3.14 -16.22 -6.35
CA ILE A 48 -3.46 -17.66 -6.24
C ILE A 48 -4.96 -17.97 -6.29
N GLU A 49 -5.83 -16.99 -6.06
CA GLU A 49 -7.29 -17.10 -6.11
C GLU A 49 -7.86 -16.66 -7.46
N GLU A 50 -7.00 -16.44 -8.47
CA GLU A 50 -7.34 -15.94 -9.81
C GLU A 50 -7.96 -14.53 -9.81
N ASN A 51 -7.88 -13.81 -8.69
CA ASN A 51 -8.32 -12.43 -8.61
C ASN A 51 -7.29 -11.50 -9.24
N TRP A 52 -7.76 -10.48 -9.93
CA TRP A 52 -6.89 -9.51 -10.59
C TRP A 52 -6.46 -8.40 -9.66
N TRP A 53 -5.17 -8.13 -9.68
CA TRP A 53 -4.51 -7.06 -8.96
C TRP A 53 -3.95 -6.04 -9.94
N CYS A 54 -3.83 -4.81 -9.46
CA CYS A 54 -3.03 -3.77 -10.09
C CYS A 54 -2.03 -3.22 -9.09
N ARG A 55 -0.75 -3.26 -9.47
CA ARG A 55 0.34 -2.58 -8.78
C ARG A 55 0.67 -1.29 -9.49
N VAL A 56 0.86 -0.22 -8.73
CA VAL A 56 1.30 1.08 -9.20
C VAL A 56 2.60 1.42 -8.49
N SER A 57 3.71 1.44 -9.23
CA SER A 57 5.05 1.72 -8.72
C SER A 57 5.52 3.08 -9.25
N PRO A 58 5.69 4.09 -8.39
CA PRO A 58 6.37 5.32 -8.76
C PRO A 58 7.86 5.06 -8.97
N ASN A 59 8.44 5.64 -10.01
CA ASN A 59 9.89 5.57 -10.24
C ASN A 59 10.68 6.57 -9.36
N ASN A 60 12.01 6.51 -9.47
CA ASN A 60 12.95 7.40 -8.77
C ASN A 60 12.88 7.32 -7.23
N LEU A 61 12.46 6.17 -6.71
CA LEU A 61 12.48 5.84 -5.30
C LEU A 61 13.71 5.01 -4.94
N SER A 62 14.03 5.01 -3.64
CA SER A 62 15.06 4.15 -3.09
C SER A 62 14.70 2.68 -3.31
N GLU A 63 15.61 1.93 -3.93
CA GLU A 63 15.47 0.47 -4.07
C GLU A 63 15.82 -0.28 -2.78
N VAL A 64 16.32 0.40 -1.74
CA VAL A 64 16.64 -0.22 -0.44
C VAL A 64 15.54 -0.04 0.60
N GLY A 65 14.41 0.55 0.21
CA GLY A 65 13.30 0.83 1.12
C GLY A 65 13.56 2.06 1.98
N ILE A 66 13.10 2.01 3.23
CA ILE A 66 13.27 3.09 4.21
C ILE A 66 14.57 2.87 4.98
N ASP A 67 15.62 3.62 4.64
CA ASP A 67 16.95 3.52 5.25
C ASP A 67 17.34 4.76 6.08
N SER A 68 16.47 5.77 6.07
CA SER A 68 16.71 7.10 6.61
C SER A 68 15.40 7.82 6.91
N PRO A 69 15.38 8.82 7.82
CA PRO A 69 14.22 9.69 8.01
C PRO A 69 13.77 10.38 6.72
N GLU A 70 14.70 10.78 5.86
CA GLU A 70 14.42 11.47 4.60
C GLU A 70 13.73 10.56 3.58
N SER A 71 14.14 9.28 3.52
CA SER A 71 13.44 8.27 2.70
C SER A 71 12.04 7.99 3.22
N ALA A 72 11.87 7.85 4.55
CA ALA A 72 10.55 7.67 5.18
C ALA A 72 9.63 8.85 4.87
N TYR A 73 10.12 10.09 4.99
CA TYR A 73 9.36 11.29 4.66
C TYR A 73 8.95 11.32 3.18
N SER A 74 9.90 11.06 2.27
CA SER A 74 9.65 11.08 0.83
C SER A 74 8.62 10.03 0.42
N MET A 75 8.71 8.81 0.97
CA MET A 75 7.74 7.74 0.73
C MET A 75 6.37 8.07 1.35
N THR A 76 6.35 8.71 2.53
CA THR A 76 5.10 9.18 3.15
C THR A 76 4.40 10.22 2.29
N GLU A 77 5.12 11.24 1.81
CA GLU A 77 4.58 12.27 0.92
C GLU A 77 4.00 11.63 -0.35
N LEU A 78 4.75 10.73 -0.96
CA LEU A 78 4.31 10.01 -2.15
C LEU A 78 3.09 9.13 -1.87
N GLY A 79 3.04 8.48 -0.71
CA GLY A 79 1.90 7.68 -0.29
C GLY A 79 0.64 8.53 -0.15
N ILE A 80 0.75 9.72 0.44
CA ILE A 80 -0.34 10.70 0.51
C ILE A 80 -0.82 11.09 -0.90
N LEU A 81 0.09 11.37 -1.83
CA LEU A 81 -0.25 11.71 -3.21
C LEU A 81 -0.96 10.54 -3.92
N LEU A 82 -0.51 9.30 -3.73
CA LEU A 82 -1.15 8.11 -4.28
C LEU A 82 -2.57 7.92 -3.71
N TYR A 83 -2.75 8.07 -2.39
CA TYR A 83 -4.10 8.03 -1.80
C TYR A 83 -5.00 9.15 -2.32
N GLN A 84 -4.48 10.35 -2.55
CA GLN A 84 -5.26 11.44 -3.17
C GLN A 84 -5.75 11.05 -4.57
N SER A 85 -4.88 10.48 -5.40
CA SER A 85 -5.24 9.98 -6.74
C SER A 85 -6.20 8.78 -6.69
N LEU A 86 -6.05 7.90 -5.70
CA LEU A 86 -6.89 6.72 -5.48
C LEU A 86 -8.35 7.07 -5.19
N ARG A 87 -8.62 8.25 -4.61
CA ARG A 87 -10.02 8.71 -4.37
C ARG A 87 -10.84 8.85 -5.65
N PHE A 88 -10.17 9.03 -6.79
CA PHE A 88 -10.78 9.22 -8.11
C PHE A 88 -10.56 8.02 -9.03
N ALA A 89 -9.95 6.94 -8.54
CA ALA A 89 -9.67 5.76 -9.35
C ALA A 89 -10.97 5.02 -9.75
N PRO A 90 -10.92 4.24 -10.84
CA PRO A 90 -11.94 3.25 -11.18
C PRO A 90 -12.20 2.25 -10.05
N THR A 91 -13.24 1.43 -10.19
CA THR A 91 -13.67 0.52 -9.12
C THR A 91 -12.63 -0.58 -8.81
N PHE A 92 -12.33 -0.77 -7.53
CA PHE A 92 -11.50 -1.83 -6.93
C PHE A 92 -12.18 -2.34 -5.63
N ARG A 93 -11.82 -3.51 -5.10
CA ARG A 93 -12.39 -4.02 -3.84
C ARG A 93 -11.64 -3.48 -2.63
N TYR A 94 -10.31 -3.51 -2.67
CA TYR A 94 -9.47 -2.94 -1.61
C TYR A 94 -8.07 -2.61 -2.13
N GLY A 95 -7.36 -1.74 -1.40
CA GLY A 95 -6.00 -1.37 -1.76
C GLY A 95 -5.21 -0.73 -0.62
N LEU A 96 -3.90 -0.77 -0.75
CA LEU A 96 -2.94 -0.31 0.24
C LEU A 96 -1.73 0.31 -0.46
N VAL A 97 -1.21 1.39 0.12
CA VAL A 97 0.06 2.00 -0.26
C VAL A 97 1.08 1.75 0.84
N GLY A 98 2.28 1.31 0.44
CA GLY A 98 3.38 1.09 1.37
C GLY A 98 4.57 0.41 0.70
N VAL A 99 5.54 0.03 1.52
CA VAL A 99 6.68 -0.80 1.11
C VAL A 99 6.27 -2.27 1.15
N GLU A 100 6.54 -3.03 0.09
CA GLU A 100 6.25 -4.47 -0.03
C GLU A 100 4.76 -4.80 0.22
N VAL A 101 3.87 -4.04 -0.42
CA VAL A 101 2.41 -4.25 -0.31
C VAL A 101 1.82 -5.01 -1.50
N ASP A 102 2.67 -5.58 -2.35
CA ASP A 102 2.24 -6.43 -3.46
C ASP A 102 1.56 -7.70 -2.90
N GLU A 103 0.35 -8.00 -3.36
CA GLU A 103 -0.47 -9.12 -2.84
C GLU A 103 -0.53 -9.18 -1.31
N PHE A 104 -0.60 -8.03 -0.62
CA PHE A 104 -0.42 -7.97 0.83
C PHE A 104 -1.37 -8.87 1.64
N ARG A 105 -2.56 -9.16 1.07
CA ARG A 105 -3.53 -10.17 1.51
C ARG A 105 -4.44 -10.57 0.36
N THR A 106 -4.68 -11.85 0.16
CA THR A 106 -5.71 -12.33 -0.78
C THR A 106 -7.12 -11.97 -0.29
N TYR A 107 -8.12 -12.13 -1.16
CA TYR A 107 -9.50 -11.80 -0.80
C TYR A 107 -9.98 -12.69 0.35
N THR A 108 -9.72 -14.00 0.29
CA THR A 108 -10.12 -14.94 1.34
C THR A 108 -9.41 -14.62 2.66
N GLU A 109 -8.09 -14.39 2.64
CA GLU A 109 -7.32 -14.02 3.83
C GLU A 109 -7.84 -12.74 4.51
N LEU A 110 -8.28 -11.76 3.71
CA LEU A 110 -8.85 -10.52 4.22
C LEU A 110 -10.19 -10.75 4.93
N ILE A 111 -11.06 -11.62 4.38
CA ILE A 111 -12.37 -11.94 4.93
C ILE A 111 -12.26 -12.78 6.21
N GLU A 112 -11.42 -13.82 6.19
CA GLU A 112 -11.30 -14.79 7.28
C GLU A 112 -10.68 -14.17 8.54
N GLU A 113 -9.76 -13.23 8.40
CA GLU A 113 -9.09 -12.56 9.52
C GLU A 113 -9.75 -11.23 9.95
N SER A 114 -11.02 -11.02 9.60
CA SER A 114 -11.78 -9.78 9.78
C SER A 114 -11.81 -9.22 11.22
N SER A 115 -11.73 -10.08 12.24
CA SER A 115 -11.98 -9.70 13.64
C SER A 115 -10.99 -8.70 14.25
N ASN A 116 -9.81 -8.48 13.65
CA ASN A 116 -8.78 -7.55 14.15
C ASN A 116 -8.08 -6.76 13.04
N LEU A 117 -8.75 -6.53 11.90
CA LEU A 117 -8.14 -5.89 10.76
C LEU A 117 -7.80 -4.41 11.06
N SER A 118 -6.56 -4.15 11.46
CA SER A 118 -6.00 -2.81 11.69
C SER A 118 -4.77 -2.62 10.83
N ILE A 119 -4.97 -2.18 9.60
CA ILE A 119 -3.93 -1.93 8.62
C ILE A 119 -4.00 -0.44 8.23
N PRO A 120 -3.13 0.43 8.81
CA PRO A 120 -3.09 1.83 8.45
C PRO A 120 -2.93 2.05 6.94
N GLY A 121 -3.82 2.85 6.36
CA GLY A 121 -3.86 3.11 4.93
C GLY A 121 -4.80 2.21 4.14
N LEU A 122 -5.27 1.09 4.70
CA LEU A 122 -6.15 0.17 3.98
C LEU A 122 -7.45 0.87 3.54
N VAL A 123 -7.71 0.86 2.24
CA VAL A 123 -8.93 1.35 1.62
C VAL A 123 -9.80 0.16 1.23
N LEU A 124 -11.08 0.20 1.57
CA LEU A 124 -12.06 -0.84 1.31
C LEU A 124 -13.29 -0.29 0.60
N ALA A 125 -13.79 -1.01 -0.39
CA ALA A 125 -15.11 -0.78 -0.93
C ALA A 125 -16.17 -0.98 0.16
N LYS A 126 -17.19 -0.12 0.22
CA LYS A 126 -18.24 -0.19 1.25
C LYS A 126 -18.97 -1.54 1.35
N PRO A 127 -19.30 -2.25 0.25
CA PRO A 127 -19.89 -3.58 0.35
C PRO A 127 -19.00 -4.55 1.13
N LEU A 128 -17.70 -4.56 0.84
CA LEU A 128 -16.71 -5.39 1.51
C LEU A 128 -16.53 -5.01 2.99
N ALA A 129 -16.50 -3.71 3.30
CA ALA A 129 -16.48 -3.24 4.69
C ALA A 129 -17.74 -3.65 5.49
N GLY A 130 -18.88 -3.83 4.81
CA GLY A 130 -20.09 -4.38 5.42
C GLY A 130 -19.96 -5.85 5.78
N GLU A 131 -19.33 -6.66 4.91
CA GLU A 131 -19.07 -8.08 5.12
C GLU A 131 -18.09 -8.34 6.28
N LEU A 132 -17.04 -7.51 6.38
CA LEU A 132 -16.05 -7.58 7.46
C LEU A 132 -16.60 -7.12 8.82
N GLY A 133 -17.79 -6.52 8.84
CA GLY A 133 -18.31 -5.77 9.98
C GLY A 133 -17.62 -4.40 10.11
N ILE A 134 -18.42 -3.33 10.23
CA ILE A 134 -17.87 -1.96 10.29
C ILE A 134 -17.05 -1.80 11.57
N LEU A 135 -15.73 -1.89 11.45
CA LEU A 135 -14.82 -1.59 12.54
C LEU A 135 -14.81 -0.06 12.79
N PRO A 136 -14.85 0.41 14.05
CA PRO A 136 -14.92 1.84 14.40
C PRO A 136 -13.71 2.66 13.93
N VAL A 137 -12.67 1.99 13.43
CA VAL A 137 -11.41 2.58 12.95
C VAL A 137 -11.53 3.16 11.54
N PHE A 138 -12.48 2.69 10.73
CA PHE A 138 -12.64 3.13 9.35
C PHE A 138 -13.36 4.49 9.24
N ARG A 139 -12.84 5.36 8.38
CA ARG A 139 -13.39 6.68 8.04
C ARG A 139 -13.83 6.71 6.58
N SER A 140 -14.63 7.71 6.19
CA SER A 140 -14.96 7.89 4.78
C SER A 140 -13.71 8.25 3.97
N PHE A 141 -13.50 7.53 2.87
CA PHE A 141 -12.43 7.80 1.90
C PHE A 141 -12.98 8.52 0.67
N SER A 142 -14.04 7.95 0.06
CA SER A 142 -14.82 8.56 -1.02
C SER A 142 -16.27 8.03 -0.94
N PRO A 143 -17.21 8.44 -1.82
CA PRO A 143 -18.61 8.00 -1.73
C PRO A 143 -18.80 6.48 -1.66
N SER A 144 -17.95 5.71 -2.33
CA SER A 144 -18.03 4.23 -2.40
C SER A 144 -17.03 3.50 -1.50
N TYR A 145 -16.15 4.22 -0.80
CA TYR A 145 -15.02 3.64 -0.08
C TYR A 145 -14.87 4.18 1.35
N VAL A 146 -14.37 3.32 2.22
CA VAL A 146 -13.91 3.65 3.57
C VAL A 146 -12.43 3.31 3.69
N TRP A 147 -11.73 3.89 4.65
CA TRP A 147 -10.33 3.59 4.88
C TRP A 147 -9.92 3.75 6.33
N GLN A 148 -8.87 3.03 6.73
CA GLN A 148 -8.10 3.37 7.92
C GLN A 148 -7.07 4.43 7.53
N PRO A 149 -7.05 5.62 8.17
CA PRO A 149 -6.11 6.67 7.79
C PRO A 149 -4.66 6.19 7.78
N TYR A 150 -3.95 6.54 6.70
CA TYR A 150 -2.54 6.23 6.54
C TYR A 150 -1.70 6.91 7.62
N ALA A 151 -0.80 6.14 8.25
CA ALA A 151 0.04 6.60 9.37
C ALA A 151 1.41 7.14 8.92
N GLY A 152 1.73 7.03 7.63
CA GLY A 152 3.06 7.33 7.11
C GLY A 152 4.04 6.17 7.28
N GLU A 153 5.16 6.29 6.59
CA GLU A 153 6.28 5.35 6.66
C GLU A 153 7.15 5.60 7.90
N VAL A 154 7.65 4.53 8.51
CA VAL A 154 8.44 4.60 9.76
C VAL A 154 9.89 4.17 9.51
N TYR A 155 10.82 5.07 9.77
CA TYR A 155 12.24 4.71 9.84
C TYR A 155 12.55 4.02 11.17
N ASN A 156 13.00 2.77 11.10
CA ASN A 156 13.41 1.99 12.27
C ASN A 156 14.89 1.58 12.18
N PRO A 157 15.81 2.35 12.79
CA PRO A 157 17.26 2.08 12.76
C PRO A 157 17.66 0.67 13.20
N LEU A 158 16.90 0.08 14.15
CA LEU A 158 17.20 -1.24 14.70
C LEU A 158 16.92 -2.36 13.69
N MET A 159 16.06 -2.10 12.71
CA MET A 159 15.69 -3.05 11.68
C MET A 159 16.45 -2.84 10.38
N THR A 160 16.85 -1.60 10.08
CA THR A 160 17.54 -1.21 8.85
C THR A 160 19.06 -1.37 8.93
N SER A 161 19.66 -1.24 10.11
CA SER A 161 21.11 -1.44 10.32
C SER A 161 21.41 -2.88 10.72
N PRO A 162 22.18 -3.66 9.93
CA PRO A 162 22.57 -5.03 10.30
C PRO A 162 23.32 -5.08 11.63
N ASN A 163 24.15 -4.06 11.92
CA ASN A 163 24.89 -3.97 13.19
C ASN A 163 23.94 -3.79 14.39
N LEU A 164 22.99 -2.86 14.28
CA LEU A 164 22.02 -2.62 15.37
C LEU A 164 21.05 -3.79 15.53
N LYS A 165 20.63 -4.41 14.42
CA LYS A 165 19.80 -5.63 14.44
C LYS A 165 20.50 -6.77 15.16
N ASN A 166 21.80 -6.99 14.88
CA ASN A 166 22.57 -8.01 15.58
C ASN A 166 22.71 -7.70 17.08
N LYS A 167 23.02 -6.45 17.45
CA LYS A 167 23.06 -6.04 18.86
C LYS A 167 21.72 -6.21 19.57
N LEU A 168 20.61 -5.91 18.89
CA LEU A 168 19.27 -6.15 19.43
C LEU A 168 19.02 -7.63 19.66
N ASN A 169 19.36 -8.49 18.68
CA ASN A 169 19.23 -9.94 18.82
C ASN A 169 20.09 -10.48 19.97
N GLU A 170 21.31 -9.97 20.15
CA GLU A 170 22.17 -10.32 21.29
C GLU A 170 21.54 -9.93 22.63
N LEU A 171 20.94 -8.74 22.75
CA LEU A 171 20.22 -8.32 23.97
C LEU A 171 19.01 -9.20 24.28
N LEU A 172 18.26 -9.60 23.26
CA LEU A 172 17.07 -10.45 23.40
C LEU A 172 17.42 -11.93 23.63
N ALA A 173 18.62 -12.38 23.27
CA ALA A 173 19.07 -13.76 23.50
C ALA A 173 19.45 -14.03 24.97
N VAL A 174 19.55 -13.00 25.81
CA VAL A 174 19.91 -13.09 27.23
C VAL A 174 18.66 -13.12 28.16
N SER A 175 17.45 -13.04 27.59
CA SER A 175 16.17 -13.18 28.30
C SER A 175 15.53 -14.55 28.09
#